data_AF-A0AAD4XE59-F1
#
_entry.id   AF-A0AAD4XE59-F1
#
_cell.length_a   1.000
_cell.length_b   1.000
_cell.length_c   1.000
_cell.angle_alpha   90.00
_cell.angle_beta   90.00
_cell.angle_gamma   90.00
#
_symmetry.space_group_name_H-M   'P 1'
#
loop_
_entity.id
_entity.type
_entity.pdbx_description
1 polymer ?
#
loop_
_entity_poly.entity_id
_entity_poly.type
_entity_poly.pdbx_seq_one_letter_code
_entity_poly.pdbx_strand_id
1 'polypeptide(L)'
;MNVLKMTQNMRLESHDPDSIAFAEYLLKVGENSDPKVDFPSTMSKCADLYELISNIYPGIEEMSKNDEVSEINKIVLEMFNGESHTFLGVDKQELVSGESSTCTTYTSETLNQQNPSGLPPFKLDLKVVCPIMLLRNLAPRNICEQHVIVATILTGDKVGDTVFIPRITLTPSSSNVVIRMTRRQFPVRLAYAMTINKFHGHLVFSNGQLYVALSRCTTSGRIHVLLPKNTRHETTNVVYPEVVMF
;
A
#
# COMPACT_ATOMS: atom_id res chain seq x y z
N MET A 1 16.70 16.09 -29.74
CA MET A 1 15.88 15.17 -28.94
C MET A 1 14.63 15.94 -28.56
N ASN A 2 13.47 15.60 -29.15
CA ASN A 2 12.21 16.27 -28.81
C ASN A 2 11.61 15.56 -27.60
N VAL A 3 11.52 16.27 -26.48
CA VAL A 3 10.84 15.81 -25.28
C VAL A 3 9.40 16.33 -25.35
N LEU A 4 8.44 15.41 -25.40
CA LEU A 4 7.02 15.74 -25.34
C LEU A 4 6.61 15.73 -23.88
N LYS A 5 6.13 16.85 -23.34
CA LYS A 5 5.69 16.96 -21.95
C LYS A 5 4.19 16.76 -21.86
N MET A 6 3.75 15.89 -20.95
CA MET A 6 2.34 15.85 -20.54
C MET A 6 2.04 17.00 -19.56
N THR A 7 1.22 17.96 -19.99
CA THR A 7 0.87 19.14 -19.19
C THR A 7 -0.46 19.01 -18.44
N GLN A 8 -1.22 17.95 -18.68
CA GLN A 8 -2.57 17.78 -18.14
C GLN A 8 -2.71 16.48 -17.35
N ASN A 9 -3.24 16.60 -16.12
CA ASN A 9 -3.61 15.46 -15.29
C ASN A 9 -5.03 14.98 -15.64
N MET A 10 -5.13 13.87 -16.37
CA MET A 10 -6.40 13.30 -16.83
C MET A 10 -7.31 12.76 -15.71
N ARG A 11 -6.84 12.68 -14.46
CA ARG A 11 -7.66 12.26 -13.30
C ARG A 11 -8.48 13.39 -12.69
N LEU A 12 -8.15 14.64 -13.02
CA LEU A 12 -8.79 15.82 -12.44
C LEU A 12 -9.76 16.40 -13.47
N GLU A 13 -10.99 16.69 -13.03
CA GLU A 13 -11.99 17.28 -13.90
C GLU A 13 -11.61 18.73 -14.25
N SER A 14 -11.45 19.02 -15.53
CA SER A 14 -10.94 20.31 -16.03
C SER A 14 -11.94 21.47 -15.96
N HIS A 15 -13.13 21.25 -15.39
CA HIS A 15 -14.20 22.24 -15.31
C HIS A 15 -14.49 22.74 -13.89
N ASP A 16 -13.98 22.05 -12.87
CA ASP A 16 -14.12 22.44 -11.47
C ASP A 16 -12.92 23.30 -11.03
N PRO A 17 -13.13 24.54 -10.55
CA PRO A 17 -12.05 25.44 -10.16
C PRO A 17 -11.11 24.85 -9.10
N ASP A 18 -11.64 24.09 -8.13
CA ASP A 18 -10.84 23.46 -7.07
C ASP A 18 -9.97 22.34 -7.63
N SER A 19 -10.51 21.55 -8.58
CA SER A 19 -9.77 20.53 -9.31
C SER A 19 -8.66 21.10 -10.18
N ILE A 20 -8.90 22.26 -10.83
CA ILE A 20 -7.87 22.98 -11.61
C ILE A 20 -6.75 23.48 -10.69
N ALA A 21 -7.10 24.17 -9.59
CA ALA A 21 -6.12 24.67 -8.63
C ALA A 21 -5.30 23.53 -8.01
N PHE A 22 -5.94 22.38 -7.76
CA PHE A 22 -5.25 21.19 -7.28
C PHE A 22 -4.34 20.57 -8.35
N ALA A 23 -4.75 20.56 -9.62
CA ALA A 23 -3.90 20.11 -10.73
C ALA A 23 -2.62 20.94 -10.85
N GLU A 24 -2.76 22.27 -10.79
CA GLU A 24 -1.62 23.20 -10.80
C GLU A 24 -0.71 23.00 -9.59
N TYR A 25 -1.30 22.77 -8.41
CA TYR A 25 -0.53 22.44 -7.22
C TYR A 25 0.26 21.14 -7.39
N LEU A 26 -0.34 20.07 -7.92
CA LEU A 26 0.36 18.82 -8.18
C LEU A 26 1.52 19.00 -9.17
N LEU A 27 1.34 19.79 -10.23
CA LEU A 27 2.42 20.10 -11.17
C LEU A 27 3.59 20.80 -10.46
N LYS A 28 3.30 21.78 -9.59
CA LYS A 28 4.32 22.42 -8.74
C LYS A 28 5.03 21.40 -7.86
N VAL A 29 4.32 20.49 -7.20
CA VAL A 29 4.95 19.44 -6.37
C VAL A 29 5.87 18.52 -7.19
N GLY A 30 5.53 18.25 -8.46
CA GLY A 30 6.33 17.40 -9.35
C GLY A 30 7.55 18.08 -9.95
N GLU A 31 7.51 19.40 -10.16
CA GLU A 31 8.56 20.17 -10.84
C GLU A 31 9.42 21.02 -9.91
N ASN A 32 8.93 21.36 -8.71
CA ASN A 32 9.58 22.33 -7.84
C ASN A 32 10.87 21.76 -7.23
N SER A 33 11.99 22.44 -7.51
CA SER A 33 13.29 22.15 -6.92
C SER A 33 13.41 22.59 -5.45
N ASP A 34 12.50 23.43 -4.95
CA ASP A 34 12.45 23.79 -3.54
C ASP A 34 12.08 22.55 -2.71
N PRO A 35 12.94 22.14 -1.77
CA PRO A 35 12.64 21.01 -0.93
C PRO A 35 11.42 21.23 -0.04
N LYS A 36 10.99 22.47 0.23
CA LYS A 36 9.83 22.73 1.09
C LYS A 36 8.55 22.87 0.28
N VAL A 37 7.53 22.12 0.70
CA VAL A 37 6.21 22.13 0.09
C VAL A 37 5.17 22.41 1.17
N ASP A 38 4.46 23.53 1.03
CA ASP A 38 3.27 23.83 1.82
C ASP A 38 2.07 23.02 1.31
N PHE A 39 1.25 22.53 2.23
CA PHE A 39 -0.03 21.90 1.89
C PHE A 39 -1.13 22.96 1.75
N PRO A 40 -2.00 22.86 0.73
CA PRO A 40 -3.16 23.72 0.59
C PRO A 40 -4.05 23.66 1.83
N SER A 41 -4.71 24.76 2.16
CA SER A 41 -5.67 24.82 3.29
C SER A 41 -6.85 23.86 3.15
N THR A 42 -7.13 23.39 1.93
CA THR A 42 -8.15 22.38 1.65
C THR A 42 -7.74 20.99 2.13
N MET A 43 -6.44 20.69 2.29
CA MET A 43 -5.97 19.45 2.90
C MET A 43 -6.05 19.56 4.42
N SER A 44 -6.70 18.61 5.08
CA SER A 44 -6.87 18.69 6.53
C SER A 44 -5.66 18.09 7.25
N LYS A 45 -5.04 18.85 8.15
CA LYS A 45 -3.99 18.32 9.03
C LYS A 45 -4.63 17.62 10.23
N CYS A 46 -4.33 16.34 10.42
CA CYS A 46 -4.77 15.56 11.58
C CYS A 46 -3.75 15.67 12.72
N ALA A 47 -4.24 15.70 13.95
CA ALA A 47 -3.44 15.77 15.18
C ALA A 47 -2.80 14.42 15.52
N ASP A 48 -3.48 13.32 15.22
CA ASP A 48 -3.01 11.96 15.45
C ASP A 48 -3.63 10.96 14.46
N LEU A 49 -3.21 9.69 14.61
CA LEU A 49 -3.71 8.57 13.81
C LEU A 49 -5.22 8.36 14.00
N TYR A 50 -5.77 8.72 15.16
CA TYR A 50 -7.20 8.59 15.45
C TYR A 50 -8.04 9.54 14.63
N GLU A 51 -7.69 10.81 14.64
CA GLU A 51 -8.36 11.79 13.79
C GLU A 51 -8.23 11.42 12.30
N LEU A 52 -7.06 10.94 11.87
CA LEU A 52 -6.84 10.51 10.48
C LEU A 52 -7.79 9.38 10.06
N ILE A 53 -7.85 8.31 10.84
CA ILE A 53 -8.68 7.14 10.52
C ILE A 53 -10.17 7.47 10.64
N SER A 54 -10.57 8.24 11.66
CA SER A 54 -11.96 8.67 11.83
C SER A 54 -12.45 9.57 10.68
N ASN A 55 -11.57 10.39 10.10
CA ASN A 55 -11.92 11.22 8.94
C ASN A 55 -12.07 10.39 7.66
N ILE A 56 -11.24 9.35 7.48
CA ILE A 56 -11.29 8.48 6.29
C ILE A 56 -12.44 7.46 6.38
N TYR A 57 -12.69 6.95 7.58
CA TYR A 57 -13.68 5.92 7.87
C TYR A 57 -14.57 6.38 9.05
N PRO A 58 -15.56 7.26 8.81
CA PRO A 58 -16.41 7.80 9.86
C PRO A 58 -17.24 6.71 10.55
N GLY A 59 -17.33 6.77 11.89
CA GLY A 59 -18.06 5.79 12.72
C GLY A 59 -17.20 4.76 13.45
N ILE A 60 -15.91 5.06 13.66
CA ILE A 60 -14.93 4.19 14.31
C ILE A 60 -14.49 4.81 15.65
N GLU A 61 -14.62 4.11 16.78
CA GLU A 61 -14.46 4.69 18.13
C GLU A 61 -13.25 4.23 18.97
N GLU A 62 -12.45 3.20 18.59
CA GLU A 62 -11.32 2.74 19.44
C GLU A 62 -10.05 2.34 18.69
N MET A 63 -8.86 2.79 19.16
CA MET A 63 -7.57 2.46 18.54
C MET A 63 -6.34 2.37 19.45
N SER A 64 -5.37 1.57 18.98
CA SER A 64 -3.98 1.56 19.45
C SER A 64 -3.07 2.42 18.54
N LYS A 65 -1.97 2.96 19.08
CA LYS A 65 -1.13 4.01 18.46
C LYS A 65 0.00 3.50 17.53
N ASN A 66 -0.21 2.43 16.76
CA ASN A 66 0.86 1.88 15.91
C ASN A 66 0.76 2.35 14.45
N ASP A 67 1.87 2.86 13.91
CA ASP A 67 1.93 3.54 12.60
C ASP A 67 2.41 2.63 11.43
N GLU A 68 2.59 1.32 11.66
CA GLU A 68 2.91 0.40 10.58
C GLU A 68 1.67 0.11 9.73
N VAL A 69 1.80 0.11 8.40
CA VAL A 69 0.67 -0.11 7.48
C VAL A 69 -0.01 -1.47 7.71
N SER A 70 0.72 -2.50 8.13
CA SER A 70 0.11 -3.78 8.53
C SER A 70 -0.77 -3.65 9.76
N GLU A 71 -0.34 -2.86 10.73
CA GLU A 71 -1.05 -2.62 11.98
C GLU A 71 -2.29 -1.78 11.72
N ILE A 72 -2.19 -0.70 10.93
CA ILE A 72 -3.35 0.10 10.50
C ILE A 72 -4.38 -0.80 9.81
N ASN A 73 -3.95 -1.64 8.87
CA ASN A 73 -4.86 -2.56 8.18
C ASN A 73 -5.55 -3.54 9.15
N LYS A 74 -4.83 -4.03 10.17
CA LYS A 74 -5.38 -4.92 11.19
C LYS A 74 -6.38 -4.20 12.09
N ILE A 75 -6.02 -3.02 12.59
CA ILE A 75 -6.87 -2.17 13.43
C ILE A 75 -8.18 -1.87 12.68
N VAL A 76 -8.09 -1.38 11.45
CA VAL A 76 -9.25 -1.07 10.60
C VAL A 76 -10.09 -2.32 10.34
N LEU A 77 -9.48 -3.48 10.09
CA LEU A 77 -10.23 -4.74 9.93
C LEU A 77 -11.01 -5.11 11.20
N GLU A 78 -10.39 -4.99 12.38
CA GLU A 78 -11.01 -5.38 13.66
C GLU A 78 -12.26 -4.54 13.98
N MET A 79 -12.28 -3.27 13.57
CA MET A 79 -13.39 -2.33 13.81
C MET A 79 -14.64 -2.61 12.99
N PHE A 80 -14.52 -3.18 11.79
CA PHE A 80 -15.70 -3.48 10.98
C PHE A 80 -16.49 -4.65 11.56
N ASN A 81 -17.80 -4.51 11.65
CA ASN A 81 -18.67 -5.62 12.02
C ASN A 81 -18.58 -6.75 10.98
N GLY A 82 -18.56 -8.00 11.43
CA GLY A 82 -18.52 -9.17 10.56
C GLY A 82 -17.65 -10.29 11.10
N GLU A 83 -17.93 -11.51 10.65
CA GLU A 83 -17.14 -12.68 10.99
C GLU A 83 -15.73 -12.57 10.40
N SER A 84 -14.73 -12.81 11.24
CA SER A 84 -13.33 -12.86 10.83
C SER A 84 -12.96 -14.29 10.42
N HIS A 85 -12.40 -14.43 9.22
CA HIS A 85 -11.87 -15.68 8.70
C HIS A 85 -10.33 -15.63 8.72
N THR A 86 -9.72 -16.54 9.48
CA THR A 86 -8.27 -16.66 9.58
C THR A 86 -7.75 -17.76 8.65
N PHE A 87 -6.76 -17.42 7.83
CA PHE A 87 -6.07 -18.32 6.93
C PHE A 87 -4.60 -18.41 7.29
N LEU A 88 -4.14 -19.58 7.75
CA LEU A 88 -2.72 -19.83 8.03
C LEU A 88 -1.98 -20.26 6.76
N GLY A 89 -0.80 -19.68 6.55
CA GLY A 89 0.11 -20.03 5.47
C GLY A 89 0.85 -21.34 5.77
N VAL A 90 1.51 -21.87 4.76
CA VAL A 90 2.43 -23.00 4.92
C VAL A 90 3.80 -22.58 4.44
N ASP A 91 4.75 -22.51 5.37
CA ASP A 91 6.11 -22.08 5.09
C ASP A 91 7.04 -23.27 4.92
N LYS A 92 7.95 -23.16 3.95
CA LYS A 92 8.94 -24.20 3.65
C LYS A 92 10.29 -23.56 3.35
N GLN A 93 11.32 -23.99 4.07
CA GLN A 93 12.70 -23.61 3.77
C GLN A 93 13.13 -24.22 2.43
N GLU A 94 13.81 -23.43 1.60
CA GLU A 94 14.50 -23.93 0.41
C GLU A 94 15.93 -24.30 0.78
N LEU A 95 16.28 -25.57 0.58
CA LEU A 95 17.64 -26.07 0.74
C LEU A 95 18.37 -25.92 -0.60
N VAL A 96 19.53 -25.27 -0.61
CA VAL A 96 20.38 -25.19 -1.81
C VAL A 96 21.13 -26.51 -1.93
N SER A 97 20.81 -27.28 -2.96
CA SER A 97 21.55 -28.50 -3.31
C SER A 97 22.97 -28.13 -3.74
N GLY A 98 23.97 -28.46 -2.93
CA GLY A 98 25.40 -28.27 -3.24
C GLY A 98 26.26 -27.71 -2.11
N GLU A 99 25.67 -27.15 -1.04
CA GLU A 99 26.43 -26.68 0.12
C GLU A 99 26.52 -27.78 1.18
N SER A 100 27.76 -28.18 1.49
CA SER A 100 28.11 -29.26 2.40
C SER A 100 27.62 -29.03 3.83
N SER A 101 26.85 -29.97 4.36
CA SER A 101 26.80 -30.44 5.76
C SER A 101 26.67 -29.45 6.93
N THR A 102 26.42 -28.16 6.70
CA THR A 102 26.04 -27.19 7.74
C THR A 102 24.84 -26.35 7.29
N CYS A 103 23.77 -27.00 6.83
CA CYS A 103 22.54 -26.29 6.52
C CYS A 103 21.77 -26.05 7.83
N THR A 104 21.76 -24.81 8.31
CA THR A 104 20.94 -24.42 9.46
C THR A 104 19.47 -24.63 9.10
N THR A 105 18.85 -25.67 9.65
CA THR A 105 17.41 -25.92 9.51
C THR A 105 16.66 -25.01 10.47
N TYR A 106 15.83 -24.12 9.94
CA TYR A 106 14.99 -23.24 10.75
C TYR A 106 13.73 -23.97 11.22
N THR A 107 13.25 -23.66 12.42
CA THR A 107 11.97 -24.20 12.89
C THR A 107 10.81 -23.53 12.15
N SER A 108 9.67 -24.22 12.09
CA SER A 108 8.45 -23.66 11.51
C SER A 108 8.04 -22.35 12.19
N GLU A 109 8.22 -22.21 13.50
CA GLU A 109 7.94 -20.95 14.22
C GLU A 109 8.81 -19.79 13.74
N THR A 110 10.12 -20.01 13.55
CA THR A 110 11.02 -18.98 13.02
C THR A 110 10.63 -18.56 11.60
N LEU A 111 10.21 -19.51 10.76
CA LEU A 111 9.74 -19.24 9.40
C LEU A 111 8.42 -18.44 9.40
N ASN A 112 7.47 -18.84 10.25
CA ASN A 112 6.15 -18.21 10.34
C ASN A 112 6.22 -16.74 10.78
N GLN A 113 7.26 -16.37 11.54
CA GLN A 113 7.53 -14.99 11.95
C GLN A 113 8.16 -14.14 10.82
N GLN A 114 8.63 -14.75 9.74
CA GLN A 114 9.18 -14.00 8.61
C GLN A 114 8.06 -13.32 7.81
N ASN A 115 8.25 -12.04 7.50
CA ASN A 115 7.35 -11.28 6.64
C ASN A 115 8.12 -10.57 5.52
N PRO A 116 8.84 -11.31 4.66
CA PRO A 116 9.67 -10.69 3.64
C PRO A 116 8.81 -10.05 2.54
N SER A 117 9.41 -9.11 1.79
CA SER A 117 8.73 -8.40 0.72
C SER A 117 8.21 -9.35 -0.36
N GLY A 118 6.97 -9.13 -0.79
CA GLY A 118 6.30 -9.92 -1.82
C GLY A 118 5.67 -11.24 -1.37
N LEU A 119 5.81 -11.63 -0.09
CA LEU A 119 5.01 -12.73 0.49
C LEU A 119 3.76 -12.18 1.19
N PRO A 120 2.59 -12.84 1.12
CA PRO A 120 1.47 -12.54 1.99
C PRO A 120 1.82 -12.85 3.45
N PRO A 121 1.11 -12.26 4.43
CA PRO A 121 1.33 -12.57 5.83
C PRO A 121 1.10 -14.07 6.10
N PHE A 122 1.83 -14.63 7.07
CA PHE A 122 1.65 -16.02 7.47
C PHE A 122 0.22 -16.23 7.98
N LYS A 123 -0.22 -15.40 8.93
CA LYS A 123 -1.61 -15.33 9.39
C LYS A 123 -2.33 -14.24 8.59
N LEU A 124 -3.29 -14.65 7.77
CA LEU A 124 -4.12 -13.74 6.98
C LEU A 124 -5.54 -13.73 7.55
N ASP A 125 -5.89 -12.63 8.21
CA ASP A 125 -7.24 -12.39 8.73
C ASP A 125 -8.04 -11.54 7.73
N LEU A 126 -9.26 -11.95 7.40
CA LEU A 126 -10.15 -11.28 6.44
C LEU A 126 -11.59 -11.25 6.95
N LYS A 127 -12.36 -10.23 6.55
CA LYS A 127 -13.81 -10.14 6.75
C LYS A 127 -14.50 -9.97 5.40
N VAL A 128 -15.77 -10.34 5.30
CA VAL A 128 -16.57 -10.06 4.10
C VAL A 128 -16.59 -8.55 3.84
N VAL A 129 -16.51 -8.14 2.57
CA VAL A 129 -16.46 -6.73 2.12
C VAL A 129 -15.13 -6.00 2.40
N CYS A 130 -14.12 -6.64 3.03
CA CYS A 130 -12.83 -5.98 3.19
C CYS A 130 -12.09 -5.80 1.85
N PRO A 131 -11.44 -4.64 1.61
CA PRO A 131 -10.62 -4.42 0.44
C PRO A 131 -9.31 -5.22 0.55
N ILE A 132 -8.99 -5.95 -0.52
CA ILE A 132 -7.77 -6.73 -0.64
C ILE A 132 -7.01 -6.35 -1.91
N MET A 133 -5.68 -6.39 -1.85
CA MET A 133 -4.79 -6.21 -2.98
C MET A 133 -4.16 -7.54 -3.37
N LEU A 134 -4.12 -7.84 -4.67
CA LEU A 134 -3.37 -8.97 -5.23
C LEU A 134 -1.86 -8.69 -5.26
N LEU A 135 -1.08 -9.67 -4.82
CA LEU A 135 0.40 -9.63 -4.81
C LEU A 135 1.03 -10.25 -6.06
N ARG A 136 0.25 -11.01 -6.84
CA ARG A 136 0.67 -11.65 -8.08
C ARG A 136 -0.46 -11.62 -9.08
N ASN A 137 -0.09 -11.44 -10.35
CA ASN A 137 -1.02 -11.64 -11.45
C ASN A 137 -1.41 -13.11 -11.50
N LEU A 138 -2.72 -13.37 -11.45
CA LEU A 138 -3.28 -14.70 -11.58
C LEU A 138 -3.61 -14.95 -13.05
N ALA A 139 -3.09 -16.03 -13.62
CA ALA A 139 -3.56 -16.51 -14.90
C ALA A 139 -4.94 -17.19 -14.69
N PRO A 140 -5.91 -16.98 -15.59
CA PRO A 140 -7.18 -17.70 -15.53
C PRO A 140 -6.91 -19.20 -15.61
N ARG A 141 -7.29 -19.92 -14.55
CA ARG A 141 -7.28 -21.38 -14.52
C ARG A 141 -8.65 -21.84 -14.05
N ASN A 142 -9.07 -23.01 -14.52
CA ASN A 142 -10.24 -23.71 -14.00
C ASN A 142 -9.91 -24.18 -12.58
N ILE A 143 -10.07 -23.28 -11.62
CA ILE A 143 -9.82 -23.53 -10.20
C ILE A 143 -11.14 -24.00 -9.60
N CYS A 144 -11.12 -25.17 -8.96
CA CYS A 144 -12.29 -25.67 -8.23
C CYS A 144 -12.70 -24.68 -7.14
N GLU A 145 -13.98 -24.35 -7.08
CA GLU A 145 -14.59 -23.32 -6.22
C GLU A 145 -14.48 -23.61 -4.70
N GLN A 146 -14.03 -24.80 -4.31
CA GLN A 146 -14.14 -25.25 -2.92
C GLN A 146 -13.11 -24.64 -1.94
N HIS A 147 -12.03 -24.01 -2.43
CA HIS A 147 -10.99 -23.42 -1.55
C HIS A 147 -10.38 -22.12 -2.12
N VAL A 148 -11.25 -21.19 -2.51
CA VAL A 148 -10.87 -19.89 -3.08
C VAL A 148 -11.46 -18.73 -2.28
N ILE A 149 -10.80 -17.58 -2.34
CA ILE A 149 -11.44 -16.31 -2.00
C ILE A 149 -12.21 -15.83 -3.23
N VAL A 150 -13.49 -15.54 -3.06
CA VAL A 150 -14.31 -14.87 -4.07
C VAL A 150 -14.24 -13.37 -3.81
N ALA A 151 -13.82 -12.60 -4.79
CA ALA A 151 -13.69 -11.15 -4.67
C ALA A 151 -14.25 -10.44 -5.90
N THR A 152 -14.64 -9.18 -5.73
CA THR A 152 -15.11 -8.32 -6.82
C THR A 152 -14.03 -7.29 -7.12
N ILE A 153 -13.76 -7.06 -8.41
CA ILE A 153 -12.77 -6.06 -8.84
C ILE A 153 -13.34 -4.66 -8.59
N LEU A 154 -12.59 -3.85 -7.81
CA LEU A 154 -12.98 -2.50 -7.43
C LEU A 154 -12.48 -1.40 -8.38
N THR A 155 -11.45 -1.67 -9.19
CA THR A 155 -10.80 -0.66 -10.05
C THR A 155 -10.35 -1.23 -11.40
N GLY A 156 -10.23 -0.36 -12.42
CA GLY A 156 -9.75 -0.71 -13.77
C GLY A 156 -10.87 -1.11 -14.74
N ASP A 157 -10.50 -1.71 -15.87
CA ASP A 157 -11.44 -1.99 -16.97
C ASP A 157 -12.42 -3.13 -16.68
N LYS A 158 -12.13 -3.93 -15.64
CA LYS A 158 -12.90 -5.11 -15.22
C LYS A 158 -13.68 -4.89 -13.92
N VAL A 159 -13.95 -3.64 -13.56
CA VAL A 159 -14.72 -3.31 -12.35
C VAL A 159 -16.04 -4.06 -12.33
N GLY A 160 -16.39 -4.65 -11.18
CA GLY A 160 -17.60 -5.44 -11.00
C GLY A 160 -17.45 -6.93 -11.34
N ASP A 161 -16.40 -7.33 -12.07
CA ASP A 161 -16.15 -8.74 -12.34
C ASP A 161 -15.83 -9.49 -11.04
N THR A 162 -16.34 -10.72 -10.96
CA THR A 162 -16.01 -11.65 -9.88
C THR A 162 -14.76 -12.46 -10.25
N VAL A 163 -13.83 -12.53 -9.30
CA VAL A 163 -12.59 -13.30 -9.44
C VAL A 163 -12.45 -14.33 -8.31
N PHE A 164 -11.88 -15.47 -8.68
CA PHE A 164 -11.57 -16.55 -7.75
C PHE A 164 -10.06 -16.58 -7.49
N ILE A 165 -9.68 -16.39 -6.23
CA ILE A 165 -8.29 -16.25 -5.81
C ILE A 165 -7.90 -17.53 -5.05
N PRO A 166 -7.07 -18.41 -5.63
CA PRO A 166 -6.60 -19.62 -4.95
C PRO A 166 -5.38 -19.33 -4.08
N ARG A 167 -5.07 -20.28 -3.18
CA ARG A 167 -3.74 -20.34 -2.56
C ARG A 167 -2.69 -20.74 -3.59
N ILE A 168 -1.59 -20.01 -3.65
CA ILE A 168 -0.42 -20.32 -4.49
C ILE A 168 0.86 -20.34 -3.64
N THR A 169 1.88 -21.03 -4.13
CA THR A 169 3.21 -21.00 -3.53
C THR A 169 3.97 -19.78 -4.04
N LEU A 170 4.50 -18.98 -3.12
CA LEU A 170 5.17 -17.72 -3.38
C LEU A 170 6.59 -17.75 -2.83
N THR A 171 7.50 -17.10 -3.54
CA THR A 171 8.87 -16.81 -3.09
C THR A 171 8.99 -15.33 -2.73
N PRO A 172 9.85 -14.97 -1.76
CA PRO A 172 10.20 -13.59 -1.48
C PRO A 172 10.68 -12.87 -2.75
N SER A 173 10.32 -11.60 -2.90
CA SER A 173 10.71 -10.81 -4.08
C SER A 173 12.09 -10.17 -3.97
N SER A 174 12.65 -10.06 -2.77
CA SER A 174 14.02 -9.57 -2.53
C SER A 174 15.01 -10.73 -2.54
N SER A 175 16.17 -10.56 -3.18
CA SER A 175 17.30 -11.50 -3.09
C SER A 175 18.01 -11.49 -1.73
N ASN A 176 17.83 -10.43 -0.94
CA ASN A 176 18.51 -10.20 0.34
C ASN A 176 17.76 -10.79 1.54
N VAL A 177 17.11 -11.94 1.39
CA VAL A 177 16.46 -12.61 2.53
C VAL A 177 17.48 -13.53 3.19
N VAL A 178 17.63 -13.39 4.51
CA VAL A 178 18.53 -14.22 5.34
C VAL A 178 18.13 -15.70 5.27
N ILE A 179 16.85 -15.99 5.12
CA ILE A 179 16.29 -17.33 5.01
C ILE A 179 15.63 -17.51 3.64
N ARG A 180 16.14 -18.46 2.84
CA ARG A 180 15.45 -18.86 1.60
C ARG A 180 14.24 -19.72 1.96
N MET A 181 13.06 -19.24 1.59
CA MET A 181 11.80 -19.92 1.92
C MET A 181 10.74 -19.69 0.85
N THR A 182 9.73 -20.53 0.88
CA THR A 182 8.46 -20.37 0.14
C THR A 182 7.30 -20.33 1.12
N ARG A 183 6.23 -19.62 0.75
CA ARG A 183 4.97 -19.58 1.49
C ARG A 183 3.82 -19.95 0.57
N ARG A 184 3.06 -21.00 0.92
CA ARG A 184 1.78 -21.31 0.27
C ARG A 184 0.65 -20.61 0.99
N GLN A 185 0.04 -19.62 0.34
CA GLN A 185 -1.02 -18.78 0.90
C GLN A 185 -1.80 -18.10 -0.23
N PHE A 186 -2.96 -17.50 0.07
CA PHE A 186 -3.62 -16.59 -0.86
C PHE A 186 -2.70 -15.41 -1.19
N PRO A 187 -2.50 -15.05 -2.48
CA PRO A 187 -1.59 -14.00 -2.89
C PRO A 187 -2.24 -12.62 -2.69
N VAL A 188 -2.70 -12.33 -1.47
CA VAL A 188 -3.42 -11.10 -1.13
C VAL A 188 -2.92 -10.47 0.17
N ARG A 189 -3.16 -9.18 0.33
CA ARG A 189 -3.05 -8.43 1.60
C ARG A 189 -4.24 -7.51 1.76
N LEU A 190 -4.58 -7.17 3.00
CA LEU A 190 -5.52 -6.09 3.29
C LEU A 190 -5.04 -4.77 2.67
N ALA A 191 -5.99 -3.97 2.19
CA ALA A 191 -5.72 -2.77 1.41
C ALA A 191 -6.49 -1.54 1.90
N TYR A 192 -6.79 -1.44 3.21
CA TYR A 192 -7.29 -0.21 3.82
C TYR A 192 -6.24 0.90 3.84
N ALA A 193 -4.97 0.51 4.00
CA ALA A 193 -3.81 1.38 3.91
C ALA A 193 -2.72 0.73 3.03
N MET A 194 -1.98 1.56 2.31
CA MET A 194 -0.90 1.15 1.41
C MET A 194 0.30 2.06 1.57
N THR A 195 1.51 1.51 1.49
CA THR A 195 2.73 2.31 1.34
C THR A 195 2.96 2.67 -0.13
N ILE A 196 3.38 3.89 -0.40
CA ILE A 196 3.78 4.32 -1.75
C ILE A 196 5.22 3.92 -2.05
N ASN A 197 6.05 3.80 -1.01
CA ASN A 197 7.38 3.21 -1.02
C ASN A 197 7.83 2.88 0.41
N LYS A 198 8.94 2.15 0.57
CA LYS A 198 9.57 1.92 1.88
C LYS A 198 10.13 3.24 2.40
N PHE A 199 9.36 3.92 3.23
CA PHE A 199 9.76 5.14 3.92
C PHE A 199 10.85 4.80 4.94
N HIS A 200 12.02 5.45 4.85
CA HIS A 200 13.17 5.23 5.75
C HIS A 200 13.10 6.05 7.04
N GLY A 201 11.90 6.40 7.53
CA GLY A 201 11.72 7.04 8.83
C GLY A 201 12.07 8.54 8.91
N HIS A 202 12.31 9.22 7.79
CA HIS A 202 12.58 10.66 7.75
C HIS A 202 11.47 11.36 6.97
N LEU A 203 11.01 12.54 7.40
CA LEU A 203 9.96 13.38 6.77
C LEU A 203 10.32 13.91 5.36
N VAL A 204 11.18 13.20 4.65
CA VAL A 204 11.70 13.54 3.34
C VAL A 204 11.10 12.56 2.35
N PHE A 205 10.19 13.05 1.54
CA PHE A 205 9.72 12.31 0.37
C PHE A 205 10.87 12.24 -0.64
N SER A 206 11.19 11.03 -1.08
CA SER A 206 12.11 10.85 -2.22
C SER A 206 11.43 11.31 -3.51
N ASN A 207 12.21 11.51 -4.57
CA ASN A 207 11.73 12.06 -5.83
C ASN A 207 10.44 11.40 -6.35
N GLY A 208 9.45 12.24 -6.65
CA GLY A 208 8.13 11.86 -7.14
C GLY A 208 7.21 11.20 -6.11
N GLN A 209 7.66 10.86 -4.89
CA GLN A 209 6.81 10.13 -3.92
C GLN A 209 5.63 10.98 -3.43
N LEU A 210 5.87 12.25 -3.10
CA LEU A 210 4.80 13.15 -2.64
C LEU A 210 3.79 13.40 -3.77
N TYR A 211 4.27 13.66 -4.98
CA TYR A 211 3.41 13.79 -6.16
C TYR A 211 2.55 12.53 -6.39
N VAL A 212 3.16 11.34 -6.36
CA VAL A 212 2.44 10.07 -6.54
C VAL A 212 1.41 9.85 -5.44
N ALA A 213 1.67 10.31 -4.20
CA ALA A 213 0.72 10.22 -3.10
C ALA A 213 -0.51 11.09 -3.32
N LEU A 214 -0.29 12.38 -3.55
CA LEU A 214 -1.36 13.35 -3.65
C LEU A 214 -2.20 13.15 -4.93
N SER A 215 -1.56 12.73 -6.03
CA SER A 215 -2.23 12.43 -7.31
C SER A 215 -3.11 11.16 -7.31
N ARG A 216 -3.23 10.45 -6.17
CA ARG A 216 -4.21 9.37 -6.00
C ARG A 216 -5.62 9.88 -5.71
N CYS A 217 -5.76 11.11 -5.20
CA CYS A 217 -7.05 11.72 -4.96
C CYS A 217 -7.43 12.64 -6.12
N THR A 218 -8.73 12.75 -6.39
CA THR A 218 -9.26 13.67 -7.41
C THR A 218 -9.54 15.07 -6.86
N THR A 219 -9.53 15.25 -5.55
CA THR A 219 -9.78 16.53 -4.87
C THR A 219 -8.90 16.64 -3.64
N SER A 220 -8.35 17.83 -3.40
CA SER A 220 -7.50 18.12 -2.24
C SER A 220 -8.27 18.07 -0.92
N GLY A 221 -9.57 18.40 -0.94
CA GLY A 221 -10.46 18.34 0.23
C GLY A 221 -10.68 16.94 0.82
N ARG A 222 -10.35 15.88 0.07
CA ARG A 222 -10.41 14.48 0.54
C ARG A 222 -9.07 13.97 1.05
N ILE A 223 -8.04 14.82 1.08
CA ILE A 223 -6.71 14.48 1.57
C ILE A 223 -6.59 14.94 3.02
N HIS A 224 -6.29 13.98 3.89
CA HIS A 224 -5.96 14.20 5.28
C HIS A 224 -4.48 13.86 5.50
N VAL A 225 -3.74 14.74 6.15
CA VAL A 225 -2.29 14.61 6.34
C VAL A 225 -1.97 14.52 7.83
N LEU A 226 -1.27 13.46 8.23
CA LEU A 226 -0.71 13.32 9.56
C LEU A 226 0.78 13.72 9.52
N LEU A 227 1.13 14.75 10.30
CA LEU A 227 2.51 15.26 10.43
C LEU A 227 2.96 15.20 11.89
N PRO A 228 4.28 15.16 12.17
CA PRO A 228 4.76 15.21 13.55
C PRO A 228 4.28 16.44 14.31
N LYS A 229 4.15 16.30 15.63
CA LYS A 229 3.71 17.40 16.49
C LYS A 229 4.59 18.64 16.31
N ASN A 230 3.97 19.82 16.37
CA ASN A 230 4.61 21.13 16.23
C ASN A 230 5.25 21.43 14.87
N THR A 231 4.96 20.63 13.84
CA THR A 231 5.31 20.99 12.46
C THR A 231 4.33 22.01 11.89
N ARG A 232 4.79 22.83 10.93
CA ARG A 232 3.90 23.63 10.10
C ARG A 232 3.08 22.72 9.17
N HIS A 233 2.16 23.28 8.41
CA HIS A 233 1.41 22.53 7.40
C HIS A 233 2.25 22.38 6.11
N GLU A 234 3.47 21.88 6.28
CA GLU A 234 4.50 21.77 5.24
C GLU A 234 5.24 20.43 5.38
N THR A 235 5.90 19.99 4.29
CA THR A 235 6.78 18.82 4.28
C THR A 235 8.02 19.05 3.41
N THR A 236 8.97 18.11 3.47
CA THR A 236 10.16 18.13 2.63
C THR A 236 10.00 17.15 1.46
N ASN A 237 10.10 17.64 0.22
CA ASN A 237 10.00 16.89 -1.02
C ASN A 237 11.26 17.08 -1.87
N VAL A 238 12.05 16.04 -2.06
CA VAL A 238 13.27 16.12 -2.86
C VAL A 238 12.94 15.81 -4.32
N VAL A 239 12.96 16.82 -5.19
CA VAL A 239 12.79 16.63 -6.64
C VAL A 239 14.15 16.61 -7.34
N TYR A 240 14.43 15.58 -8.15
CA TYR A 240 15.61 15.54 -9.03
C TYR A 240 15.17 15.84 -10.47
N PRO A 241 15.43 17.05 -11.01
CA PRO A 241 14.98 17.44 -12.34
C PRO A 241 15.45 16.49 -13.45
N GLU A 242 16.61 15.85 -13.26
CA GLU A 242 17.20 14.91 -14.23
C GLU A 242 16.45 13.57 -14.35
N VAL A 243 15.61 13.24 -13.37
CA VAL A 243 14.83 11.99 -13.33
C VAL A 243 13.35 12.22 -13.66
N VAL A 244 12.87 13.48 -13.60
CA VAL A 244 11.51 13.85 -14.00
C VAL A 244 11.47 14.09 -15.51
N MET A 245 11.69 13.01 -16.28
CA MET A 245 11.34 12.99 -17.70
C MET A 245 9.96 12.35 -17.83
N PHE A 246 8.93 13.19 -17.92
CA PHE A 246 7.61 12.84 -18.44
C PHE A 246 7.42 13.55 -19.79
#